data_AF-A0AAV0XL95-F1
#
_entry.id   AF-A0AAV0XL95-F1
#
_cell.length_a   1.000
_cell.length_b   1.000
_cell.length_c   1.000
_cell.angle_alpha   90.00
_cell.angle_beta   90.00
_cell.angle_gamma   90.00
#
_symmetry.space_group_name_H-M   'P 1'
#
loop_
_entity.id
_entity.type
_entity.pdbx_description
1 polymer ?
#
loop_
_entity_poly.entity_id
_entity_poly.type
_entity_poly.pdbx_seq_one_letter_code
_entity_poly.pdbx_strand_id
1 'polypeptide(L)'
;MEEDRDKSPEDSIPLADDDPQAIIHDDQDISQCSDVIVRNQSMDSLQSSFTNGSNSPSRNSLDRDMSPDELEEKARLITQVLELQNTLDDLSQRVDSVKEENLKLRSENQVLGQYIENLMSASSVFQTTSPRVKKK
;
A
#
# COMPACT_ATOMS: atom_id res chain seq x y z
N MET A 1 32.85 24.59 -25.08
CA MET A 1 32.72 24.71 -23.61
C MET A 1 31.74 23.63 -23.20
N GLU A 2 32.30 22.53 -22.73
CA GLU A 2 31.61 21.43 -22.07
C GLU A 2 31.02 21.94 -20.76
N GLU A 3 29.76 21.60 -20.47
CA GLU A 3 29.23 21.65 -19.12
C GLU A 3 29.11 20.20 -18.63
N ASP A 4 30.18 19.72 -18.00
CA ASP A 4 30.18 18.53 -17.16
C ASP A 4 29.24 18.77 -15.98
N ARG A 5 28.03 18.21 -16.06
CA ARG A 5 27.17 18.04 -14.88
C ARG A 5 27.65 16.79 -14.16
N ASP A 6 28.33 16.99 -13.03
CA ASP A 6 28.52 15.96 -12.02
C ASP A 6 27.17 15.30 -11.70
N LYS A 7 26.95 14.11 -12.25
CA LYS A 7 25.87 13.22 -11.82
C LYS A 7 26.33 12.57 -10.53
N SER A 8 25.65 12.90 -9.44
CA SER A 8 25.83 12.23 -8.15
C SER A 8 25.64 10.71 -8.30
N PRO A 9 26.46 9.88 -7.63
CA PRO A 9 26.38 8.41 -7.72
C PRO A 9 25.07 7.83 -7.14
N GLU A 10 24.25 8.66 -6.51
CA GLU A 10 22.95 8.34 -5.91
C GLU A 10 21.85 8.05 -6.95
N ASP A 11 22.04 8.48 -8.22
CA ASP A 11 21.04 8.30 -9.29
C ASP A 11 21.12 6.92 -9.99
N SER A 12 21.96 6.01 -9.47
CA SER A 12 22.15 4.65 -10.04
C SER A 12 21.47 3.56 -9.22
N ILE A 13 20.49 3.89 -8.37
CA ILE A 13 19.70 2.88 -7.67
C ILE A 13 18.82 2.16 -8.71
N PRO A 14 19.03 0.85 -8.95
CA PRO A 14 18.23 0.11 -9.91
C PRO A 14 16.76 0.11 -9.47
N LEU A 15 15.87 0.42 -10.40
CA LEU A 15 14.42 0.32 -10.23
C LEU A 15 14.06 -1.13 -9.90
N ALA A 16 13.20 -1.35 -8.90
CA ALA A 16 12.77 -2.69 -8.47
C ALA A 16 12.05 -3.47 -9.58
N ASP A 17 11.64 -2.75 -10.62
CA ASP A 17 10.99 -3.14 -11.86
C ASP A 17 11.90 -4.00 -12.76
N ASP A 18 13.22 -3.88 -12.61
CA ASP A 18 14.23 -4.53 -13.46
C ASP A 18 14.68 -5.90 -12.91
N ASP A 19 14.02 -6.42 -11.86
CA ASP A 19 14.25 -7.78 -11.36
C ASP A 19 13.49 -8.79 -12.24
N PRO A 20 14.18 -9.62 -13.05
CA PRO A 20 13.54 -10.62 -13.91
C PRO A 20 12.83 -11.74 -13.13
N GLN A 21 12.96 -11.80 -11.79
CA GLN A 21 12.23 -12.73 -10.92
C GLN A 21 10.91 -12.15 -10.39
N ALA A 22 10.65 -10.85 -10.55
CA ALA A 22 9.40 -10.20 -10.16
C ALA A 22 8.30 -10.44 -11.22
N ILE A 23 7.94 -11.70 -11.45
CA ILE A 23 6.78 -12.04 -12.28
C ILE A 23 5.53 -11.80 -11.43
N ILE A 24 4.90 -10.63 -11.61
CA ILE A 24 3.50 -10.44 -11.20
C ILE A 24 2.66 -11.17 -12.24
N HIS A 25 2.27 -12.40 -11.92
CA HIS A 25 1.32 -13.15 -12.73
C HIS A 25 -0.05 -12.49 -12.61
N ASP A 26 -0.40 -11.68 -13.61
CA ASP A 26 -1.79 -11.29 -13.86
C ASP A 26 -2.57 -12.55 -14.25
N ASP A 27 -3.58 -12.87 -13.44
CA ASP A 27 -4.61 -13.88 -13.67
C ASP A 27 -4.16 -15.37 -13.74
N GLN A 28 -4.05 -16.02 -12.57
CA GLN A 28 -4.31 -17.46 -12.44
C GLN A 28 -4.59 -17.87 -10.97
N ASP A 29 -5.79 -18.41 -10.74
CA ASP A 29 -6.19 -19.30 -9.65
C ASP A 29 -6.06 -18.84 -8.19
N ILE A 30 -7.10 -18.15 -7.69
CA ILE A 30 -7.36 -17.91 -6.26
C ILE A 30 -7.67 -19.20 -5.45
N SER A 31 -7.41 -20.38 -6.03
CA SER A 31 -7.85 -21.67 -5.51
C SER A 31 -6.76 -22.46 -4.78
N GLN A 32 -5.58 -21.88 -4.50
CA GLN A 32 -4.47 -22.55 -3.77
C GLN A 32 -3.92 -21.80 -2.55
N CYS A 33 -4.52 -20.70 -2.10
CA CYS A 33 -4.10 -20.02 -0.86
C CYS A 33 -4.85 -20.48 0.41
N SER A 34 -5.80 -21.42 0.29
CA SER A 34 -6.60 -21.90 1.43
C SER A 34 -5.83 -22.71 2.47
N ASP A 35 -4.64 -23.24 2.14
CA ASP A 35 -3.90 -24.15 3.05
C ASP A 35 -2.94 -23.45 4.02
N VAL A 36 -2.68 -22.16 3.87
CA VAL A 36 -1.80 -21.41 4.80
C VAL A 36 -2.58 -20.88 6.02
N ILE A 37 -3.90 -20.76 5.93
CA ILE A 37 -4.75 -20.17 6.97
C ILE A 37 -5.12 -21.19 8.08
N VAL A 38 -4.82 -22.47 7.91
CA VAL A 38 -5.20 -23.56 8.85
C VAL A 38 -4.05 -23.98 9.81
N ARG A 39 -3.08 -23.11 10.06
CA ARG A 39 -2.12 -23.32 11.18
C ARG A 39 -2.41 -22.40 12.35
N ASN A 40 -3.68 -22.38 12.77
CA ASN A 40 -4.09 -22.08 14.14
C ASN A 40 -3.69 -23.23 15.08
N GLN A 41 -2.40 -23.34 15.39
CA GLN A 41 -1.94 -24.11 16.55
C GLN A 41 -1.40 -23.14 17.60
N SER A 42 -2.35 -22.64 18.40
CA SER A 42 -2.28 -22.66 19.86
C SER A 42 -0.86 -22.76 20.44
N MET A 43 -0.21 -21.62 20.65
CA MET A 43 0.91 -21.50 21.61
C MET A 43 0.33 -21.12 22.98
N ASP A 44 -0.55 -21.96 23.50
CA ASP A 44 -0.89 -21.97 24.91
C ASP A 44 0.07 -22.95 25.61
N SER A 45 0.65 -22.48 26.71
CA SER A 45 1.38 -23.24 27.75
C SER A 45 2.89 -23.37 27.61
N LEU A 46 3.61 -22.38 28.17
CA LEU A 46 4.76 -22.66 29.03
C LEU A 46 4.66 -21.77 30.28
N GLN A 47 3.79 -22.15 31.21
CA GLN A 47 3.89 -21.69 32.59
C GLN A 47 4.32 -22.82 33.52
N SER A 48 5.48 -22.58 34.13
CA SER A 48 5.94 -22.98 35.45
C SER A 48 6.79 -24.24 35.60
N SER A 49 7.94 -24.04 36.23
CA SER A 49 8.29 -24.80 37.42
C SER A 49 9.27 -23.96 38.27
N PHE A 50 8.82 -23.62 39.50
CA PHE A 50 9.57 -23.14 40.68
C PHE A 50 10.37 -21.81 40.62
N THR A 51 9.73 -20.68 40.94
CA THR A 51 10.22 -19.82 42.04
C THR A 51 9.04 -19.26 42.82
N ASN A 52 9.10 -19.53 44.11
CA ASN A 52 8.13 -19.20 45.14
C ASN A 52 8.15 -17.69 45.40
N GLY A 53 6.97 -17.06 45.33
CA GLY A 53 6.64 -15.79 45.99
C GLY A 53 7.47 -14.57 45.62
N SER A 54 6.92 -13.67 44.79
CA SER A 54 6.91 -12.23 45.07
C SER A 54 6.02 -11.49 44.09
N ASN A 55 5.05 -10.81 44.68
CA ASN A 55 4.25 -9.69 44.20
C ASN A 55 4.81 -8.94 42.97
N SER A 56 4.00 -8.76 41.94
CA SER A 56 4.10 -7.64 41.00
C SER A 56 4.29 -6.34 41.81
N PRO A 57 5.29 -5.49 41.52
CA PRO A 57 5.14 -4.50 40.46
C PRO A 57 6.49 -4.07 39.83
N SER A 58 6.76 -4.37 38.55
CA SER A 58 7.93 -3.79 37.88
C SER A 58 7.73 -3.65 36.37
N ARG A 59 6.64 -3.00 35.97
CA ARG A 59 6.61 -2.30 34.67
C ARG A 59 7.34 -0.94 34.71
N ASN A 60 7.88 -0.56 35.87
CA ASN A 60 8.52 0.75 36.10
C ASN A 60 10.03 0.63 36.38
N SER A 61 10.66 -0.54 36.23
CA SER A 61 12.06 -0.71 36.63
C SER A 61 13.05 0.05 35.72
N LEU A 62 12.63 0.43 34.50
CA LEU A 62 13.45 1.26 33.60
C LEU A 62 13.11 2.75 33.69
N ASP A 63 11.91 3.13 34.17
CA ASP A 63 11.55 4.53 34.37
C ASP A 63 12.09 5.09 35.71
N ARG A 64 12.53 4.23 36.63
CA ARG A 64 13.04 4.65 37.95
C ARG A 64 14.42 5.33 37.90
N ASP A 65 15.18 5.10 36.83
CA ASP A 65 16.53 5.67 36.63
C ASP A 65 16.53 6.85 35.64
N MET A 66 15.36 7.23 35.09
CA MET A 66 15.24 8.37 34.16
C MET A 66 14.99 9.67 34.93
N SER A 67 15.65 10.75 34.48
CA SER A 67 15.40 12.09 35.02
C SER A 67 13.94 12.51 34.76
N PRO A 68 13.31 13.31 35.66
CA PRO A 68 12.01 13.92 35.37
C PRO A 68 11.96 14.64 34.02
N ASP A 69 13.06 15.26 33.60
CA ASP A 69 13.17 15.95 32.30
C ASP A 69 13.09 14.99 31.11
N GLU A 70 13.73 13.81 31.22
CA GLU A 70 13.71 12.78 30.18
C GLU A 70 12.31 12.15 30.05
N LEU A 71 11.61 12.00 31.16
CA LEU A 71 10.22 11.52 31.16
C LEU A 71 9.29 12.52 30.47
N GLU A 72 9.51 13.82 30.69
CA GLU A 72 8.74 14.88 30.04
C GLU A 72 9.04 14.93 28.53
N GLU A 73 10.31 14.85 28.12
CA GLU A 73 10.68 14.81 26.71
C GLU A 73 10.08 13.58 26.01
N LYS A 74 10.17 12.40 26.64
CA LYS A 74 9.50 11.18 26.16
C LYS A 74 7.99 11.38 26.02
N ALA A 75 7.34 12.04 26.98
CA ALA A 75 5.91 12.33 26.89
C ALA A 75 5.58 13.27 25.71
N ARG A 76 6.39 14.31 25.46
CA ARG A 76 6.22 15.21 24.31
C ARG A 76 6.41 14.48 22.97
N LEU A 77 7.42 13.62 22.88
CA LEU A 77 7.68 12.80 21.69
C LEU A 77 6.52 11.83 21.43
N ILE A 78 5.99 11.19 22.48
CA ILE A 78 4.81 10.32 22.36
C ILE A 78 3.62 11.10 21.79
N THR A 79 3.33 12.30 22.31
CA THR A 79 2.25 13.15 21.80
C THR A 79 2.44 13.47 20.32
N GLN A 80 3.64 13.88 19.91
CA GLN A 80 3.94 14.18 18.51
C GLN A 80 3.76 12.95 17.60
N VAL A 81 4.22 11.78 18.04
CA VAL A 81 4.02 10.53 17.29
C VAL A 81 2.54 10.23 17.14
N LEU A 82 1.72 10.39 18.18
CA LEU A 82 0.29 10.16 18.11
C LEU A 82 -0.42 11.16 17.16
N GLU A 83 -0.04 12.43 17.17
CA GLU A 83 -0.58 13.43 16.24
C GLU A 83 -0.24 13.11 14.79
N LEU A 84 1.00 12.71 14.52
CA LEU A 84 1.44 12.30 13.19
C LEU A 84 0.74 11.02 12.73
N GLN A 85 0.55 10.04 13.63
CA GLN A 85 -0.20 8.83 13.34
C GLN A 85 -1.66 9.12 12.98
N ASN A 86 -2.34 9.97 13.74
CA ASN A 86 -3.71 10.38 13.42
C ASN A 86 -3.78 11.08 12.05
N THR A 87 -2.85 12.01 11.77
CA THR A 87 -2.82 12.71 10.48
C THR A 87 -2.55 11.76 9.32
N LEU A 88 -1.69 10.77 9.51
CA LEU A 88 -1.38 9.76 8.51
C LEU A 88 -2.58 8.85 8.25
N ASP A 89 -3.28 8.41 9.30
CA ASP A 89 -4.49 7.59 9.19
C ASP A 89 -5.60 8.31 8.42
N ASP A 90 -5.86 9.58 8.75
CA ASP A 90 -6.80 10.44 8.04
C ASP A 90 -6.43 10.56 6.55
N LEU A 91 -5.15 10.75 6.23
CA LEU A 91 -4.68 10.84 4.86
C LEU A 91 -4.84 9.51 4.12
N SER A 92 -4.52 8.39 4.76
CA SER A 92 -4.71 7.05 4.20
C SER A 92 -6.18 6.78 3.88
N GLN A 93 -7.10 7.09 4.79
CA GLN A 93 -8.54 6.93 4.54
C GLN A 93 -9.04 7.80 3.38
N ARG A 94 -8.54 9.03 3.26
CA ARG A 94 -8.86 9.91 2.13
C ARG A 94 -8.34 9.36 0.81
N VAL A 95 -7.12 8.80 0.80
CA VAL A 95 -6.56 8.16 -0.41
C VAL A 95 -7.41 6.97 -0.83
N ASP A 96 -7.84 6.13 0.11
CA ASP A 96 -8.69 4.97 -0.20
C ASP A 96 -10.06 5.41 -0.74
N SER A 97 -10.65 6.45 -0.17
CA SER A 97 -11.91 7.04 -0.66
C SER A 97 -11.78 7.56 -2.10
N VAL A 98 -10.67 8.26 -2.41
CA VAL A 98 -10.39 8.76 -3.77
C VAL A 98 -10.16 7.62 -4.75
N LYS A 99 -9.48 6.54 -4.34
CA LYS A 99 -9.29 5.35 -5.17
C LYS A 99 -10.63 4.69 -5.50
N GLU A 100 -11.51 4.54 -4.52
CA GLU A 100 -12.84 3.95 -4.72
C GLU A 100 -13.68 4.79 -5.70
N GLU A 101 -13.74 6.11 -5.51
CA GLU A 101 -14.44 7.01 -6.43
C GLU A 101 -13.85 6.95 -7.84
N ASN A 102 -12.52 6.92 -7.96
CA ASN A 102 -11.86 6.81 -9.27
C ASN A 102 -12.22 5.50 -9.98
N LEU A 103 -12.22 4.38 -9.26
CA LEU A 103 -12.59 3.08 -9.81
C LEU A 103 -14.04 3.09 -10.30
N LYS A 104 -14.95 3.65 -9.50
CA LYS A 104 -16.36 3.82 -9.88
C LYS A 104 -16.50 4.64 -11.16
N LEU A 105 -15.86 5.80 -11.24
CA LEU A 105 -15.88 6.66 -12.43
C LEU A 105 -15.30 5.96 -13.66
N ARG A 106 -14.21 5.20 -13.51
CA ARG A 106 -13.63 4.40 -14.60
C ARG A 106 -14.61 3.35 -15.10
N SER A 107 -15.28 2.63 -14.20
CA SER A 107 -16.26 1.61 -14.57
C SER A 107 -17.47 2.20 -15.30
N GLU A 108 -17.98 3.35 -14.85
CA GLU A 108 -19.08 4.05 -15.50
C GLU A 108 -18.68 4.56 -16.89
N ASN A 109 -17.51 5.20 -16.99
CA ASN A 109 -16.97 5.67 -18.27
C ASN A 109 -16.72 4.53 -19.25
N GLN A 110 -16.31 3.35 -18.78
CA GLN A 110 -16.15 2.18 -19.65
C GLN A 110 -17.50 1.76 -20.25
N VAL A 111 -18.55 1.68 -19.42
CA VAL A 111 -19.90 1.32 -19.88
C VAL A 111 -20.45 2.36 -20.86
N LEU A 112 -20.30 3.65 -20.54
CA LEU A 112 -20.71 4.75 -21.43
C LEU A 112 -19.92 4.74 -22.74
N GLY A 113 -18.61 4.51 -22.68
CA GLY A 113 -17.75 4.40 -23.86
C GLY A 113 -18.22 3.30 -24.80
N GLN A 114 -18.49 2.10 -24.26
CA GLN A 114 -19.02 0.98 -25.05
C GLN A 114 -20.39 1.31 -25.67
N TYR A 115 -21.27 1.98 -24.93
CA TYR A 115 -22.57 2.39 -25.44
C TYR A 115 -22.42 3.35 -26.63
N ILE A 116 -21.52 4.32 -26.53
CA ILE A 116 -21.22 5.27 -27.62
C ILE A 116 -20.62 4.53 -28.82
N GLU A 117 -19.64 3.64 -28.62
CA GLU A 117 -19.06 2.83 -29.69
C GLU A 117 -20.10 1.97 -30.41
N ASN A 118 -21.03 1.36 -29.67
CA ASN A 118 -22.10 0.55 -30.23
C ASN A 118 -23.04 1.40 -31.10
N LEU A 119 -23.39 2.61 -30.62
CA LEU A 119 -24.21 3.55 -31.39
C LEU A 119 -23.52 4.04 -32.66
N MET A 120 -22.24 4.41 -32.56
CA MET A 120 -21.45 4.85 -33.71
C MET A 120 -21.29 3.71 -34.74
N SER A 121 -21.09 2.47 -34.29
CA SER A 121 -20.92 1.31 -35.17
C SER A 121 -22.22 0.88 -35.86
N ALA A 122 -23.35 0.92 -35.13
CA ALA A 122 -24.67 0.54 -35.64
C ALA A 122 -25.29 1.62 -36.54
N SER A 123 -24.90 2.88 -36.39
CA SER A 123 -25.40 3.98 -37.22
C SER A 123 -24.62 4.07 -38.53
N SER A 124 -25.29 3.77 -39.65
CA SER A 124 -24.74 3.86 -41.00
C SER A 124 -24.23 5.27 -41.37
N VAL A 125 -24.63 6.31 -40.62
CA VAL A 125 -24.21 7.71 -40.85
C VAL A 125 -22.73 7.94 -40.53
N PHE A 126 -22.12 7.14 -39.65
CA PHE A 126 -20.71 7.29 -39.26
C PHE A 126 -19.74 6.39 -40.04
N GLN A 127 -20.23 5.47 -40.86
CA GLN A 127 -19.39 4.57 -41.66
C GLN A 127 -18.87 5.21 -42.96
N THR A 128 -19.47 6.31 -43.43
CA THR A 128 -19.23 6.87 -44.77
C THR A 128 -18.06 7.86 -44.85
N THR A 129 -17.41 8.22 -43.75
CA THR A 129 -16.27 9.16 -43.74
C THR A 129 -14.89 8.50 -43.58
N SER A 130 -14.79 7.18 -43.51
CA SER A 130 -13.48 6.50 -43.52
C SER A 130 -12.87 6.52 -44.94
N PRO A 131 -11.76 7.23 -45.20
CA PRO A 131 -11.10 7.17 -46.49
C PRO A 131 -10.52 5.75 -46.66
N ARG A 132 -11.05 4.99 -47.61
CA ARG A 132 -10.49 3.70 -48.00
C ARG A 132 -9.13 3.94 -48.64
N VAL A 133 -8.06 3.95 -47.85
CA VAL A 133 -6.67 3.86 -48.36
C VAL A 133 -6.48 2.49 -48.99
N LYS A 134 -6.83 2.40 -50.28
CA LYS A 134 -6.44 1.27 -51.13
C LYS A 134 -4.93 1.40 -51.38
N LYS A 135 -4.12 0.61 -50.67
CA LYS A 135 -2.71 0.41 -51.04
C LYS A 135 -2.66 -0.28 -52.41
N LYS A 136 -1.94 0.33 -53.36
CA LYS A 136 -1.68 -0.15 -54.72
C LYS A 136 -0.30 -0.78 -54.77
#